data_AF-A0A2V6P2B3-F1
#
_entry.id   AF-A0A2V6P2B3-F1
#
_cell.length_a   1.000
_cell.length_b   1.000
_cell.length_c   1.000
_cell.angle_alpha   90.00
_cell.angle_beta   90.00
_cell.angle_gamma   90.00
#
_symmetry.space_group_name_H-M   'P 1'
#
loop_
_entity.id
_entity.type
_entity.pdbx_description
1 polymer ?
#
loop_
_entity_poly.entity_id
_entity_poly.type
_entity_poly.pdbx_seq_one_letter_code
_entity_poly.pdbx_strand_id
1 'polypeptide(L)'
;MVACGKGARGKGWRQRAAPPGERHAAALPDGAGRRPQQGGRARGRQGARAARGRGGESAMRENAYRARAERGEVQIGTWITMIRTPSVLMLLQGAGLDFARLDMEHSPFSMETLADMAALARALEFPLVVRPPEGNREWITRLLDAGVWNLHIPQVDTPEQAAAVAACCRYAPEGERGMYGFGPATEYRAVPARELTAAANARVHVTVMLESKRAFDRLDEIASVPGIDALTLGPTDLAQDLGVLGTPAQREALTAHRRRLVDAARKHGKQVSMAIDSVEGVREMIALGATIVNYASDAAVLRSGYATAVEEIRRALPSRR
;
A
#
# COMPACT_ATOMS: atom_id res chain seq x y z
N MET A 1 -29.99 -49.04 4.55
CA MET A 1 -31.33 -48.86 5.15
C MET A 1 -31.26 -47.55 5.93
N VAL A 2 -32.01 -46.49 5.66
CA VAL A 2 -33.35 -46.35 5.09
C VAL A 2 -33.36 -45.16 4.12
N ALA A 3 -34.05 -45.33 3.00
CA ALA A 3 -34.40 -44.29 2.04
C ALA A 3 -35.83 -43.80 2.31
N CYS A 4 -36.08 -42.50 2.13
CA CYS A 4 -37.37 -41.91 1.76
C CYS A 4 -37.11 -40.40 1.55
N GLY A 5 -37.62 -39.66 0.58
CA GLY A 5 -38.63 -39.90 -0.45
C GLY A 5 -38.81 -38.60 -1.23
N LYS A 6 -39.23 -38.74 -2.48
CA LYS A 6 -39.34 -37.74 -3.55
C LYS A 6 -40.33 -36.59 -3.27
N GLY A 7 -39.99 -35.40 -3.76
CA GLY A 7 -40.78 -34.75 -4.83
C GLY A 7 -41.63 -33.53 -4.48
N ALA A 8 -41.37 -32.40 -5.16
CA ALA A 8 -42.40 -31.60 -5.84
C ALA A 8 -41.76 -30.55 -6.77
N ARG A 9 -42.36 -30.39 -7.94
CA ARG A 9 -41.97 -29.53 -9.08
C ARG A 9 -42.58 -28.13 -8.91
N GLY A 10 -41.92 -27.08 -9.42
CA GLY A 10 -42.50 -25.73 -9.38
C GLY A 10 -41.82 -24.65 -10.21
N LYS A 11 -42.07 -24.68 -11.53
CA LYS A 11 -42.31 -23.53 -12.44
C LYS A 11 -41.18 -22.51 -12.69
N GLY A 12 -40.78 -22.44 -13.95
CA GLY A 12 -39.78 -21.52 -14.49
C GLY A 12 -40.24 -20.08 -14.64
N TRP A 13 -39.25 -19.20 -14.66
CA TRP A 13 -39.40 -17.78 -14.97
C TRP A 13 -38.93 -17.53 -16.40
N ARG A 14 -39.91 -17.17 -17.24
CA ARG A 14 -39.73 -16.79 -18.63
C ARG A 14 -39.02 -15.44 -18.71
N GLN A 15 -37.99 -15.38 -19.55
CA GLN A 15 -37.43 -14.15 -20.09
C GLN A 15 -38.54 -13.38 -20.84
N ARG A 16 -38.69 -12.08 -20.56
CA ARG A 16 -39.46 -11.17 -21.40
C ARG A 16 -38.50 -10.16 -22.02
N ALA A 17 -38.35 -10.25 -23.33
CA ALA A 17 -37.75 -9.23 -24.17
C ALA A 17 -38.71 -8.02 -24.28
N ALA A 18 -38.15 -6.81 -24.31
CA ALA A 18 -38.87 -5.57 -24.59
C ALA A 18 -38.72 -5.20 -26.09
N PRO A 19 -39.75 -4.64 -26.75
CA PRO A 19 -39.73 -4.25 -28.16
C PRO A 19 -39.08 -2.86 -28.41
N PRO A 20 -38.74 -2.51 -29.68
CA PRO A 20 -37.96 -1.32 -30.04
C PRO A 20 -38.79 -0.13 -30.58
N GLY A 21 -38.19 1.07 -30.57
CA GLY A 21 -38.70 2.33 -31.18
C GLY A 21 -39.30 3.26 -30.14
N GLU A 22 -39.04 4.56 -30.06
CA GLU A 22 -39.00 5.56 -31.14
C GLU A 22 -37.98 6.68 -30.86
N ARG A 23 -37.49 7.30 -31.95
CA ARG A 23 -36.54 8.40 -31.97
C ARG A 23 -37.30 9.72 -31.90
N HIS A 24 -36.96 10.60 -30.95
CA HIS A 24 -37.27 12.02 -31.06
C HIS A 24 -35.98 12.84 -30.97
N ALA A 25 -35.55 13.32 -32.12
CA ALA A 25 -34.56 14.38 -32.25
C ALA A 25 -35.26 15.72 -31.99
N ALA A 26 -34.73 16.50 -31.07
CA ALA A 26 -35.08 17.91 -30.91
C ALA A 26 -33.81 18.75 -31.14
N ALA A 27 -33.93 19.66 -32.10
CA ALA A 27 -32.88 20.47 -32.68
C ALA A 27 -32.39 21.59 -31.75
N LEU A 28 -31.10 21.90 -31.84
CA LEU A 28 -30.48 23.13 -31.34
C LEU A 28 -30.55 24.20 -32.44
N PRO A 29 -30.72 25.50 -32.11
CA PRO A 29 -30.76 26.54 -33.12
C PRO A 29 -29.36 26.96 -33.58
N ASP A 30 -29.23 27.07 -34.91
CA ASP A 30 -28.11 27.65 -35.65
C ASP A 30 -28.03 29.18 -35.50
N GLY A 31 -26.81 29.73 -35.54
CA GLY A 31 -26.61 31.18 -35.45
C GLY A 31 -25.19 31.69 -35.68
N ALA A 32 -24.67 31.47 -36.89
CA ALA A 32 -23.79 32.36 -37.68
C ALA A 32 -22.43 32.87 -37.13
N GLY A 33 -21.36 32.58 -37.89
CA GLY A 33 -20.10 33.36 -37.84
C GLY A 33 -18.89 32.72 -38.50
N ARG A 34 -18.88 32.49 -39.83
CA ARG A 34 -17.69 32.07 -40.58
C ARG A 34 -16.87 33.29 -41.06
N ARG A 35 -15.55 33.27 -40.79
CA ARG A 35 -14.52 34.04 -41.52
C ARG A 35 -13.47 33.06 -42.09
N PRO A 36 -12.88 33.31 -43.27
CA PRO A 36 -12.04 32.34 -43.95
C PRO A 36 -10.58 32.42 -43.46
N GLN A 37 -9.94 31.27 -43.25
CA GLN A 37 -8.49 31.18 -43.13
C GLN A 37 -7.89 30.47 -44.34
N GLN A 38 -6.83 31.09 -44.83
CA GLN A 38 -6.09 30.79 -46.05
C GLN A 38 -5.31 29.48 -45.92
N GLY A 39 -5.28 28.71 -47.02
CA GLY A 39 -4.47 27.51 -47.16
C GLY A 39 -3.01 27.84 -47.42
N GLY A 40 -2.12 27.21 -46.63
CA GLY A 40 -0.68 27.18 -46.87
C GLY A 40 -0.17 25.76 -46.67
N ARG A 41 0.19 25.10 -47.78
CA ARG A 41 0.82 23.77 -47.81
C ARG A 41 2.22 23.87 -47.19
N ALA A 42 2.53 23.03 -46.19
CA ALA A 42 3.91 22.73 -45.82
C ALA A 42 4.11 21.20 -45.81
N ARG A 43 4.99 20.75 -46.70
CA ARG A 43 5.34 19.36 -46.96
C ARG A 43 5.99 18.72 -45.73
N GLY A 44 5.54 17.50 -45.40
CA GLY A 44 6.14 16.67 -44.38
C GLY A 44 7.59 16.32 -44.69
N ARG A 45 8.48 16.54 -43.72
CA ARG A 45 9.74 15.81 -43.57
C ARG A 45 9.60 14.91 -42.35
N GLN A 46 9.23 13.66 -42.58
CA GLN A 46 9.41 12.59 -41.61
C GLN A 46 10.91 12.33 -41.49
N GLY A 47 11.56 13.00 -40.54
CA GLY A 47 12.89 12.65 -40.08
C GLY A 47 12.74 11.59 -38.99
N ALA A 48 13.07 10.34 -39.32
CA ALA A 48 13.25 9.27 -38.35
C ALA A 48 14.29 9.70 -37.32
N ARG A 49 13.85 10.15 -36.13
CA ARG A 49 14.73 10.23 -34.96
C ARG A 49 14.87 8.81 -34.43
N ALA A 50 15.92 8.13 -34.90
CA ALA A 50 16.49 6.98 -34.23
C ALA A 50 16.60 7.29 -32.73
N ALA A 51 16.02 6.42 -31.91
CA ALA A 51 16.13 6.48 -30.46
C ALA A 51 17.63 6.42 -30.11
N ARG A 52 18.21 7.58 -29.79
CA ARG A 52 19.50 7.65 -29.12
C ARG A 52 19.30 7.00 -27.75
N GLY A 53 19.93 5.85 -27.55
CA GLY A 53 19.97 5.19 -26.25
C GLY A 53 20.46 6.17 -25.18
N ARG A 54 19.68 6.32 -24.12
CA ARG A 54 20.12 7.02 -22.90
C ARG A 54 21.09 6.09 -22.20
N GLY A 55 22.38 6.23 -22.49
CA GLY A 55 23.42 5.61 -21.68
C GLY A 55 23.38 6.19 -20.28
N GLY A 56 23.19 5.33 -19.26
CA GLY A 56 23.33 5.68 -17.84
C GLY A 56 22.05 5.64 -17.00
N GLU A 57 20.88 5.40 -17.59
CA GLU A 57 19.63 5.32 -16.82
C GLU A 57 19.48 3.90 -16.24
N SER A 58 19.42 3.78 -14.91
CA SER A 58 19.25 2.51 -14.21
C SER A 58 18.05 1.72 -14.75
N ALA A 59 18.19 0.39 -14.89
CA ALA A 59 17.15 -0.54 -15.35
C ALA A 59 15.76 -0.33 -14.73
N MET A 60 15.71 0.18 -13.50
CA MET A 60 14.48 0.52 -12.79
C MET A 60 14.66 1.86 -12.06
N ARG A 61 13.56 2.56 -11.76
CA ARG A 61 13.60 3.79 -10.94
C ARG A 61 14.02 3.51 -9.50
N GLU A 62 14.59 4.47 -8.79
CA GLU A 62 14.92 4.33 -7.36
C GLU A 62 13.65 4.13 -6.52
N ASN A 63 13.75 3.37 -5.43
CA ASN A 63 12.70 3.32 -4.42
C ASN A 63 12.93 4.44 -3.38
N ALA A 64 12.25 5.58 -3.57
CA ALA A 64 12.40 6.75 -2.70
C ALA A 64 12.07 6.45 -1.22
N TYR A 65 11.08 5.59 -0.93
CA TYR A 65 10.73 5.20 0.44
C TYR A 65 11.90 4.52 1.16
N ARG A 66 12.53 3.56 0.48
CA ARG A 66 13.71 2.85 0.99
C ARG A 66 14.91 3.78 1.14
N ALA A 67 15.21 4.58 0.11
CA ALA A 67 16.36 5.49 0.14
C ALA A 67 16.26 6.52 1.27
N ARG A 68 15.06 7.07 1.52
CA ARG A 68 14.81 7.97 2.67
C ARG A 68 14.99 7.26 4.01
N ALA A 69 14.46 6.04 4.14
CA ALA A 69 14.61 5.23 5.34
C ALA A 69 16.08 4.90 5.64
N GLU A 70 16.89 4.54 4.63
CA GLU A 70 18.33 4.26 4.76
C GLU A 70 19.13 5.51 5.17
N ARG A 71 18.69 6.71 4.77
CA ARG A 71 19.28 7.99 5.21
C ARG A 71 18.82 8.44 6.60
N GLY A 72 17.92 7.70 7.24
CA GLY A 72 17.35 8.07 8.53
C GLY A 72 16.40 9.26 8.48
N GLU A 73 15.89 9.61 7.29
CA GLU A 73 14.91 10.68 7.14
C GLU A 73 13.55 10.23 7.68
N VAL A 74 12.91 11.10 8.45
CA VAL A 74 11.52 10.88 8.87
C VAL A 74 10.60 10.96 7.66
N GLN A 75 9.71 9.98 7.56
CA GLN A 75 8.65 9.92 6.56
C GLN A 75 7.32 9.59 7.22
N ILE A 76 6.27 10.31 6.81
CA ILE A 76 4.93 10.23 7.39
C ILE A 76 3.97 9.75 6.31
N GLY A 77 3.30 8.63 6.56
CA GLY A 77 2.23 8.11 5.72
C GLY A 77 0.95 7.86 6.49
N THR A 78 -0.06 7.31 5.83
CA THR A 78 -1.33 6.94 6.45
C THR A 78 -1.83 5.60 5.92
N TRP A 79 -2.68 4.94 6.70
CA TRP A 79 -3.37 3.75 6.26
C TRP A 79 -4.48 4.09 5.25
N ILE A 80 -4.57 3.29 4.18
CA ILE A 80 -5.75 3.21 3.32
C ILE A 80 -6.49 1.92 3.72
N THR A 81 -7.63 2.10 4.36
CA THR A 81 -8.50 1.02 4.89
C THR A 81 -9.89 1.02 4.27
N MET A 82 -10.28 2.11 3.58
CA MET A 82 -11.65 2.28 3.09
C MET A 82 -11.73 2.73 1.64
N ILE A 83 -10.96 3.75 1.25
CA ILE A 83 -11.11 4.39 -0.05
C ILE A 83 -10.45 3.51 -1.12
N ARG A 84 -11.26 3.02 -2.07
CA ARG A 84 -10.81 2.12 -3.15
C ARG A 84 -10.43 2.82 -4.44
N THR A 85 -10.82 4.07 -4.62
CA THR A 85 -10.51 4.82 -5.84
C THR A 85 -9.03 5.23 -5.84
N PRO A 86 -8.22 4.87 -6.85
CA PRO A 86 -6.78 5.16 -6.88
C PRO A 86 -6.43 6.65 -6.70
N SER A 87 -7.29 7.56 -7.16
CA SER A 87 -7.09 9.01 -7.01
C SER A 87 -6.93 9.48 -5.55
N VAL A 88 -7.27 8.65 -4.56
CA VAL A 88 -6.93 8.91 -3.15
C VAL A 88 -5.44 9.17 -2.97
N LEU A 89 -4.57 8.53 -3.75
CA LEU A 89 -3.12 8.73 -3.69
C LEU A 89 -2.72 10.18 -4.02
N MET A 90 -3.40 10.81 -4.98
CA MET A 90 -3.18 12.22 -5.33
C MET A 90 -3.60 13.14 -4.19
N LEU A 91 -4.72 12.82 -3.51
CA LEU A 91 -5.19 13.56 -2.34
C LEU A 91 -4.19 13.45 -1.19
N LEU A 92 -3.71 12.24 -0.89
CA LEU A 92 -2.74 11.99 0.19
C LEU A 92 -1.40 12.68 -0.08
N GLN A 93 -0.89 12.59 -1.32
CA GLN A 93 0.32 13.30 -1.74
C GLN A 93 0.14 14.83 -1.63
N GLY A 94 -1.01 15.36 -2.10
CA GLY A 94 -1.34 16.79 -2.00
C GLY A 94 -1.51 17.29 -0.56
N ALA A 95 -1.85 16.41 0.38
CA ALA A 95 -1.88 16.70 1.81
C ALA A 95 -0.49 16.74 2.47
N GLY A 96 0.57 16.42 1.72
CA GLY A 96 1.96 16.44 2.21
C GLY A 96 2.41 15.14 2.88
N LEU A 97 1.68 14.03 2.69
CA LEU A 97 2.17 12.72 3.11
C LEU A 97 3.32 12.26 2.20
N ASP A 98 4.24 11.47 2.76
CA ASP A 98 5.40 10.92 2.08
C ASP A 98 5.14 9.54 1.45
N PHE A 99 4.17 8.80 1.98
CA PHE A 99 3.73 7.51 1.44
C PHE A 99 2.28 7.19 1.82
N ALA A 100 1.68 6.20 1.15
CA ALA A 100 0.44 5.57 1.58
C ALA A 100 0.68 4.10 1.93
N ARG A 101 -0.05 3.59 2.93
CA ARG A 101 0.00 2.19 3.33
C ARG A 101 -1.36 1.52 3.11
N LEU A 102 -1.47 0.65 2.11
CA LEU A 102 -2.68 -0.11 1.86
C LEU A 102 -2.76 -1.34 2.77
N ASP A 103 -3.88 -1.50 3.45
CA ASP A 103 -4.15 -2.69 4.23
C ASP A 103 -4.91 -3.73 3.42
N MET A 104 -4.39 -4.95 3.30
CA MET A 104 -5.12 -6.10 2.74
C MET A 104 -5.42 -7.15 3.80
N GLU A 105 -4.89 -7.02 5.02
CA GLU A 105 -5.09 -7.97 6.11
C GLU A 105 -6.45 -7.75 6.78
N HIS A 106 -6.73 -6.51 7.18
CA HIS A 106 -7.97 -6.15 7.87
C HIS A 106 -8.92 -5.28 7.05
N SER A 107 -8.64 -5.12 5.75
CA SER A 107 -9.48 -4.34 4.84
C SER A 107 -9.78 -5.10 3.54
N PRO A 108 -10.99 -4.95 2.97
CA PRO A 108 -11.46 -5.75 1.83
C PRO A 108 -10.97 -5.20 0.48
N PHE A 109 -9.65 -5.17 0.28
CA PHE A 109 -9.03 -4.81 -1.00
C PHE A 109 -8.68 -6.05 -1.82
N SER A 110 -9.09 -6.05 -3.09
CA SER A 110 -8.69 -7.09 -4.04
C SER A 110 -7.33 -6.79 -4.66
N MET A 111 -6.68 -7.81 -5.24
CA MET A 111 -5.48 -7.62 -6.04
C MET A 111 -5.70 -6.71 -7.27
N GLU A 112 -6.91 -6.67 -7.82
CA GLU A 112 -7.26 -5.78 -8.93
C GLU A 112 -7.26 -4.31 -8.48
N THR A 113 -7.92 -4.01 -7.35
CA THR A 113 -7.91 -2.65 -6.78
C THR A 113 -6.49 -2.22 -6.42
N LEU A 114 -5.72 -3.13 -5.82
CA LEU A 114 -4.31 -2.89 -5.53
C LEU A 114 -3.51 -2.59 -6.81
N ALA A 115 -3.70 -3.36 -7.89
CA ALA A 115 -2.93 -3.18 -9.12
C ALA A 115 -3.15 -1.79 -9.72
N ASP A 116 -4.39 -1.30 -9.72
CA ASP A 116 -4.72 0.06 -10.16
C ASP A 116 -4.05 1.14 -9.28
N MET A 117 -4.07 0.94 -7.96
CA MET A 117 -3.39 1.83 -7.03
C MET A 117 -1.87 1.81 -7.20
N ALA A 118 -1.27 0.64 -7.38
CA ALA A 118 0.16 0.48 -7.59
C ALA A 118 0.60 1.14 -8.90
N ALA A 119 -0.15 0.97 -9.99
CA ALA A 119 0.12 1.63 -11.26
C ALA A 119 0.13 3.16 -11.12
N LEU A 120 -0.87 3.73 -10.43
CA LEU A 120 -0.91 5.17 -10.19
C LEU A 120 0.20 5.64 -9.23
N ALA A 121 0.45 4.92 -8.14
CA ALA A 121 1.54 5.22 -7.21
C ALA A 121 2.89 5.32 -7.93
N ARG A 122 3.17 4.39 -8.84
CA ARG A 122 4.38 4.37 -9.68
C ARG A 122 4.43 5.55 -10.65
N ALA A 123 3.29 5.95 -11.23
CA ALA A 123 3.22 7.11 -12.11
C ALA A 123 3.41 8.45 -11.36
N LEU A 124 2.90 8.56 -10.13
CA LEU A 124 3.01 9.73 -9.26
C LEU A 124 4.35 9.86 -8.54
N GLU A 125 5.17 8.81 -8.57
CA GLU A 125 6.36 8.67 -7.72
C GLU A 125 6.03 8.83 -6.23
N PHE A 126 4.81 8.42 -5.85
CA PHE A 126 4.31 8.44 -4.47
C PHE A 126 4.36 7.02 -3.90
N PRO A 127 5.24 6.73 -2.93
CA PRO A 127 5.42 5.37 -2.44
C PRO A 127 4.13 4.73 -1.89
N LEU A 128 3.87 3.51 -2.36
CA LEU A 128 2.84 2.64 -1.82
C LEU A 128 3.50 1.52 -1.02
N VAL A 129 3.08 1.37 0.23
CA VAL A 129 3.40 0.27 1.13
C VAL A 129 2.19 -0.62 1.25
N VAL A 130 2.36 -1.94 1.27
CA VAL A 130 1.22 -2.87 1.33
C VAL A 130 1.42 -3.87 2.45
N ARG A 131 0.37 -4.03 3.27
CA ARG A 131 0.27 -5.12 4.22
C ARG A 131 -0.56 -6.26 3.60
N PRO A 132 0.05 -7.38 3.18
CA PRO A 132 -0.69 -8.54 2.70
C PRO A 132 -1.44 -9.24 3.84
N PRO A 133 -2.39 -10.14 3.53
CA PRO A 133 -2.99 -11.04 4.52
C PRO A 133 -1.98 -11.96 5.21
N GLU A 134 -0.89 -12.33 4.53
CA GLU A 134 0.16 -13.19 5.09
C GLU A 134 1.52 -12.93 4.42
N GLY A 135 2.61 -13.12 5.17
CA GLY A 135 4.00 -13.07 4.69
C GLY A 135 4.46 -14.30 3.90
N ASN A 136 3.69 -14.77 2.93
CA ASN A 136 3.98 -16.00 2.19
C ASN A 136 4.34 -15.73 0.72
N ARG A 137 4.83 -16.76 0.01
CA ARG A 137 5.21 -16.66 -1.42
C ARG A 137 4.06 -16.18 -2.30
N GLU A 138 2.82 -16.64 -2.03
CA GLU A 138 1.65 -16.31 -2.85
C GLU A 138 1.40 -14.80 -2.87
N TRP A 139 1.31 -14.18 -1.71
CA TRP A 139 1.06 -12.75 -1.62
C TRP A 139 2.26 -11.93 -2.07
N ILE A 140 3.46 -12.24 -1.55
CA ILE A 140 4.67 -11.47 -1.84
C ILE A 140 4.94 -11.41 -3.35
N THR A 141 4.87 -12.54 -4.06
CA THR A 141 5.12 -12.57 -5.51
C THR A 141 4.13 -11.68 -6.25
N ARG A 142 2.84 -11.80 -5.95
CA ARG A 142 1.77 -11.04 -6.61
C ARG A 142 1.88 -9.54 -6.35
N LEU A 143 2.20 -9.13 -5.12
CA LEU A 143 2.40 -7.73 -4.77
C LEU A 143 3.60 -7.14 -5.52
N LEU A 144 4.74 -7.84 -5.48
CA LEU A 144 5.95 -7.36 -6.14
C LEU A 144 5.80 -7.31 -7.67
N ASP A 145 5.07 -8.25 -8.27
CA ASP A 145 4.78 -8.27 -9.72
C ASP A 145 3.79 -7.17 -10.13
N ALA A 146 2.86 -6.80 -9.25
CA ALA A 146 1.99 -5.64 -9.41
C ALA A 146 2.74 -4.30 -9.28
N GLY A 147 4.02 -4.33 -8.90
CA GLY A 147 4.90 -3.15 -8.84
C GLY A 147 4.95 -2.46 -7.48
N VAL A 148 4.47 -3.13 -6.42
CA VAL A 148 4.65 -2.71 -5.03
C VAL A 148 6.06 -3.08 -4.59
N TRP A 149 6.87 -2.13 -4.15
CA TRP A 149 8.23 -2.41 -3.67
C TRP A 149 8.37 -2.40 -2.15
N ASN A 150 7.37 -1.90 -1.44
CA ASN A 150 7.40 -1.74 0.01
C ASN A 150 6.37 -2.66 0.64
N LEU A 151 6.85 -3.64 1.40
CA LEU A 151 6.03 -4.65 2.05
C LEU A 151 6.01 -4.42 3.56
N HIS A 152 4.85 -4.60 4.18
CA HIS A 152 4.64 -4.52 5.61
C HIS A 152 4.02 -5.84 6.08
N ILE A 153 4.85 -6.78 6.50
CA ILE A 153 4.46 -8.17 6.70
C ILE A 153 3.92 -8.36 8.11
N PRO A 154 2.66 -8.83 8.27
CA PRO A 154 2.08 -9.09 9.58
C PRO A 154 2.60 -10.40 10.20
N GLN A 155 2.36 -10.58 11.49
CA GLN A 155 2.45 -11.84 12.23
C GLN A 155 3.80 -12.58 12.09
N VAL A 156 4.92 -11.84 12.17
CA VAL A 156 6.26 -12.44 12.14
C VAL A 156 6.72 -12.73 13.55
N ASP A 157 6.63 -14.00 13.95
CA ASP A 157 6.92 -14.46 15.30
C ASP A 157 8.27 -15.17 15.44
N THR A 158 8.88 -15.57 14.32
CA THR A 158 10.13 -16.32 14.35
C THR A 158 11.13 -15.85 13.28
N PRO A 159 12.45 -15.97 13.52
CA PRO A 159 13.47 -15.67 12.50
C PRO A 159 13.35 -16.57 11.28
N GLU A 160 12.82 -17.79 11.40
CA GLU A 160 12.57 -18.66 10.25
C GLU A 160 11.47 -18.08 9.35
N GLN A 161 10.39 -17.54 9.94
CA GLN A 161 9.37 -16.81 9.19
C GLN A 161 9.96 -15.55 8.53
N ALA A 162 10.75 -14.76 9.26
CA ALA A 162 11.40 -13.59 8.72
C ALA A 162 12.36 -13.94 7.55
N ALA A 163 13.11 -15.03 7.66
CA ALA A 163 14.00 -15.50 6.60
C ALA A 163 13.21 -15.98 5.37
N ALA A 164 12.10 -16.70 5.56
CA ALA A 164 11.22 -17.12 4.47
C ALA A 164 10.61 -15.92 3.72
N VAL A 165 10.18 -14.89 4.47
CA VAL A 165 9.72 -13.60 3.91
C VAL A 165 10.83 -12.96 3.07
N ALA A 166 12.03 -12.81 3.64
CA ALA A 166 13.17 -12.17 2.96
C ALA A 166 13.55 -12.91 1.67
N ALA A 167 13.54 -14.24 1.69
CA ALA A 167 13.79 -15.10 0.53
C ALA A 167 12.72 -14.94 -0.55
N CYS A 168 11.43 -14.87 -0.19
CA CYS A 168 10.34 -14.66 -1.15
C CYS A 168 10.40 -13.28 -1.84
N CYS A 169 11.05 -12.30 -1.20
CA CYS A 169 11.13 -10.93 -1.69
C CYS A 169 12.18 -10.72 -2.79
N ARG A 170 13.19 -11.59 -2.87
CA ARG A 170 14.39 -11.39 -3.70
C ARG A 170 14.59 -12.53 -4.70
N TYR A 171 15.12 -12.20 -5.86
CA TYR A 171 15.57 -13.17 -6.85
C TYR A 171 16.88 -13.83 -6.45
N ALA A 172 17.15 -15.02 -7.01
CA ALA A 172 18.40 -15.73 -6.82
C ALA A 172 19.63 -14.88 -7.24
N PRO A 173 20.78 -15.00 -6.55
CA PRO A 173 21.04 -15.92 -5.42
C PRO A 173 20.62 -15.40 -4.04
N GLU A 174 20.11 -14.16 -3.93
CA GLU A 174 19.74 -13.54 -2.65
C GLU A 174 18.41 -14.06 -2.07
N GLY A 175 17.62 -14.75 -2.89
CA GLY A 175 16.33 -15.31 -2.48
C GLY A 175 15.78 -16.29 -3.51
N GLU A 176 14.48 -16.53 -3.44
CA GLU A 176 13.77 -17.58 -4.18
C GLU A 176 12.54 -17.07 -4.94
N ARG A 177 12.44 -15.74 -5.16
CA ARG A 177 11.34 -15.17 -5.94
C ARG A 177 11.32 -15.75 -7.35
N GLY A 178 10.15 -16.18 -7.82
CA GLY A 178 9.95 -16.62 -9.20
C GLY A 178 10.04 -15.45 -10.18
N MET A 179 10.77 -15.61 -11.28
CA MET A 179 11.00 -14.54 -12.27
C MET A 179 9.87 -14.45 -13.29
N TYR A 180 9.24 -13.28 -13.36
CA TYR A 180 8.44 -12.82 -14.49
C TYR A 180 8.88 -11.40 -14.86
N GLY A 181 9.75 -11.28 -15.88
CA GLY A 181 10.47 -10.03 -16.17
C GLY A 181 9.70 -8.97 -16.95
N PHE A 182 8.42 -9.20 -17.26
CA PHE A 182 7.62 -8.34 -18.14
C PHE A 182 6.25 -8.04 -17.53
N GLY A 183 6.11 -6.89 -16.85
CA GLY A 183 4.86 -6.52 -16.21
C GLY A 183 4.88 -5.14 -15.55
N PRO A 184 3.89 -4.84 -14.70
CA PRO A 184 3.80 -3.57 -13.98
C PRO A 184 5.06 -3.25 -13.18
N ALA A 185 5.67 -4.26 -12.53
CA ALA A 185 6.91 -4.11 -11.77
C ALA A 185 8.06 -3.49 -12.59
N THR A 186 8.14 -3.82 -13.88
CA THR A 186 9.16 -3.34 -14.82
C THR A 186 8.69 -2.21 -15.71
N GLU A 187 7.48 -1.66 -15.47
CA GLU A 187 6.82 -0.69 -16.35
C GLU A 187 6.78 -1.18 -17.82
N TYR A 188 6.67 -2.50 -18.02
CA TYR A 188 6.75 -3.18 -19.32
C TYR A 188 8.01 -2.88 -20.14
N ARG A 189 9.10 -2.46 -19.49
CA ARG A 189 10.39 -2.22 -20.15
C ARG A 189 11.14 -3.55 -20.33
N ALA A 190 11.76 -3.70 -21.50
CA ALA A 190 12.65 -4.82 -21.76
C ALA A 190 14.03 -4.53 -21.15
N VAL A 191 14.40 -5.30 -20.12
CA VAL A 191 15.69 -5.22 -19.43
C VAL A 191 16.34 -6.60 -19.41
N PRO A 192 17.65 -6.74 -19.65
CA PRO A 192 18.34 -8.02 -19.51
C PRO A 192 18.10 -8.64 -18.13
N ALA A 193 17.79 -9.94 -18.09
CA ALA A 193 17.34 -10.62 -16.87
C ALA A 193 18.27 -10.40 -15.67
N ARG A 194 19.60 -10.44 -15.86
CA ARG A 194 20.58 -10.22 -14.80
C ARG A 194 20.58 -8.80 -14.25
N GLU A 195 20.40 -7.81 -15.11
CA GLU A 195 20.32 -6.40 -14.70
C GLU A 195 19.00 -6.15 -13.96
N LEU A 196 17.91 -6.74 -14.45
CA LEU A 196 16.61 -6.67 -13.82
C LEU A 196 16.60 -7.29 -12.43
N THR A 197 17.14 -8.51 -12.24
CA THR A 197 17.14 -9.16 -10.93
C THR A 197 17.90 -8.35 -9.89
N ALA A 198 19.11 -7.89 -10.23
CA ALA A 198 19.92 -7.06 -9.35
C ALA A 198 19.22 -5.74 -9.02
N ALA A 199 18.63 -5.08 -10.02
CA ALA A 199 17.87 -3.85 -9.81
C ALA A 199 16.65 -4.09 -8.91
N ALA A 200 15.86 -5.13 -9.17
CA ALA A 200 14.67 -5.43 -8.39
C ALA A 200 15.01 -5.76 -6.92
N ASN A 201 16.03 -6.59 -6.68
CA ASN A 201 16.48 -6.93 -5.33
C ASN A 201 16.89 -5.70 -4.52
N ALA A 202 17.59 -4.75 -5.15
CA ALA A 202 18.01 -3.50 -4.53
C ALA A 202 16.86 -2.51 -4.24
N ARG A 203 15.63 -2.78 -4.70
CA ARG A 203 14.48 -1.88 -4.52
C ARG A 203 13.48 -2.36 -3.50
N VAL A 204 13.41 -3.66 -3.24
CA VAL A 204 12.45 -4.17 -2.26
C VAL A 204 12.82 -3.68 -0.87
N HIS A 205 11.81 -3.22 -0.13
CA HIS A 205 11.90 -2.86 1.28
C HIS A 205 10.89 -3.70 2.07
N VAL A 206 11.36 -4.40 3.09
CA VAL A 206 10.58 -5.32 3.91
C VAL A 206 10.53 -4.83 5.34
N THR A 207 9.34 -4.45 5.79
CA THR A 207 9.04 -4.21 7.20
C THR A 207 8.39 -5.47 7.77
N VAL A 208 8.84 -5.98 8.91
CA VAL A 208 8.17 -7.08 9.62
C VAL A 208 7.52 -6.59 10.90
N MET A 209 6.28 -7.02 11.13
CA MET A 209 5.48 -6.66 12.28
C MET A 209 5.56 -7.74 13.35
N LEU A 210 5.99 -7.32 14.54
CA LEU A 210 6.04 -8.14 15.74
C LEU A 210 4.85 -7.78 16.62
N GLU A 211 4.01 -8.76 16.92
CA GLU A 211 2.74 -8.52 17.60
C GLU A 211 2.32 -9.64 18.54
N SER A 212 3.28 -10.49 18.94
CA SER A 212 3.09 -11.50 19.96
C SER A 212 4.25 -11.50 20.95
N LYS A 213 4.02 -12.06 22.14
CA LYS A 213 5.07 -12.34 23.13
C LYS A 213 6.16 -13.21 22.52
N ARG A 214 5.78 -14.21 21.71
CA ARG A 214 6.72 -15.12 21.02
C ARG A 214 7.69 -14.34 20.11
N ALA A 215 7.17 -13.38 19.35
CA ALA A 215 7.99 -12.50 18.51
C ALA A 215 9.00 -11.71 19.36
N PHE A 216 8.56 -11.17 20.50
CA PHE A 216 9.40 -10.37 21.37
C PHE A 216 10.44 -11.17 22.16
N ASP A 217 10.15 -12.43 22.48
CA ASP A 217 11.10 -13.36 23.10
C ASP A 217 12.27 -13.69 22.14
N ARG A 218 12.02 -13.65 20.82
CA ARG A 218 13.01 -13.89 19.75
C ARG A 218 13.35 -12.63 18.94
N LEU A 219 13.09 -11.45 19.49
CA LEU A 219 13.22 -10.17 18.78
C LEU A 219 14.61 -9.96 18.17
N ASP A 220 15.66 -10.30 18.92
CA ASP A 220 17.05 -10.12 18.46
C ASP A 220 17.38 -11.02 17.27
N GLU A 221 16.92 -12.27 17.30
CA GLU A 221 17.10 -13.22 16.19
C GLU A 221 16.35 -12.74 14.95
N ILE A 222 15.09 -12.31 15.09
CA ILE A 222 14.28 -11.76 13.99
C ILE A 222 14.94 -10.50 13.41
N ALA A 223 15.38 -9.59 14.28
CA ALA A 223 16.05 -8.36 13.88
C ALA A 223 17.39 -8.61 13.17
N SER A 224 18.08 -9.73 13.45
CA SER A 224 19.35 -10.06 12.80
C SER A 224 19.20 -10.59 11.37
N VAL A 225 17.98 -10.96 10.94
CA VAL A 225 17.76 -11.61 9.64
C VAL A 225 18.16 -10.68 8.47
N PRO A 226 19.04 -11.13 7.55
CA PRO A 226 19.34 -10.41 6.33
C PRO A 226 18.11 -10.25 5.44
N GLY A 227 17.97 -9.08 4.83
CA GLY A 227 16.88 -8.78 3.93
C GLY A 227 15.56 -8.35 4.59
N ILE A 228 15.53 -8.28 5.92
CA ILE A 228 14.58 -7.47 6.67
C ILE A 228 15.18 -6.07 6.82
N ASP A 229 14.42 -5.04 6.46
CA ASP A 229 14.91 -3.65 6.44
C ASP A 229 14.42 -2.90 7.69
N ALA A 230 13.14 -3.07 8.06
CA ALA A 230 12.54 -2.37 9.19
C ALA A 230 11.75 -3.29 10.12
N LEU A 231 11.64 -2.88 11.39
CA LEU A 231 10.80 -3.51 12.41
C LEU A 231 9.65 -2.60 12.78
N THR A 232 8.50 -3.19 13.12
CA THR A 232 7.33 -2.48 13.63
C THR A 232 6.62 -3.34 14.67
N LEU A 233 5.81 -2.71 15.50
CA LEU A 233 4.99 -3.36 16.52
C LEU A 233 3.51 -3.24 16.14
N GLY A 234 2.76 -4.34 16.19
CA GLY A 234 1.29 -4.35 16.06
C GLY A 234 0.64 -4.11 17.43
N PRO A 235 0.16 -2.90 17.76
CA PRO A 235 -0.14 -2.53 19.15
C PRO A 235 -1.38 -3.22 19.71
N THR A 236 -2.40 -3.45 18.87
CA THR A 236 -3.65 -4.09 19.28
C THR A 236 -3.43 -5.57 19.53
N ASP A 237 -2.83 -6.27 18.55
CA ASP A 237 -2.58 -7.71 18.62
C ASP A 237 -1.58 -8.06 19.73
N LEU A 238 -0.52 -7.25 19.92
CA LEU A 238 0.41 -7.45 21.03
C LEU A 238 -0.28 -7.25 22.39
N ALA A 239 -1.11 -6.22 22.53
CA ALA A 239 -1.84 -6.01 23.77
C ALA A 239 -2.81 -7.17 24.06
N GLN A 240 -3.42 -7.74 23.02
CA GLN A 240 -4.29 -8.90 23.12
C GLN A 240 -3.51 -10.15 23.55
N ASP A 241 -2.39 -10.46 22.89
CA ASP A 241 -1.55 -11.62 23.19
C ASP A 241 -0.93 -11.54 24.60
N LEU A 242 -0.57 -10.35 25.06
CA LEU A 242 -0.09 -10.10 26.42
C LEU A 242 -1.22 -10.12 27.48
N GLY A 243 -2.49 -10.19 27.07
CA GLY A 243 -3.64 -10.17 27.99
C GLY A 243 -3.90 -8.82 28.66
N VAL A 244 -3.42 -7.71 28.07
CA VAL A 244 -3.54 -6.35 28.64
C VAL A 244 -4.45 -5.43 27.83
N LEU A 245 -5.05 -5.91 26.73
CA LEU A 245 -5.93 -5.10 25.88
C LEU A 245 -7.10 -4.50 26.68
N GLY A 246 -7.30 -3.20 26.55
CA GLY A 246 -8.33 -2.44 27.25
C GLY A 246 -8.05 -2.20 28.74
N THR A 247 -6.92 -2.68 29.27
CA THR A 247 -6.58 -2.54 30.69
C THR A 247 -5.71 -1.30 30.95
N PRO A 248 -5.65 -0.78 32.19
CA PRO A 248 -4.73 0.30 32.56
C PRO A 248 -3.25 -0.02 32.27
N ALA A 249 -2.86 -1.30 32.31
CA ALA A 249 -1.49 -1.75 32.06
C ALA A 249 -1.08 -1.69 30.58
N GLN A 250 -2.04 -1.58 29.64
CA GLN A 250 -1.77 -1.61 28.20
C GLN A 250 -0.70 -0.59 27.77
N ARG A 251 -0.83 0.66 28.23
CA ARG A 251 0.07 1.75 27.83
C ARG A 251 1.51 1.48 28.24
N GLU A 252 1.70 1.04 29.48
CA GLU A 252 3.02 0.74 30.03
C GLU A 252 3.64 -0.44 29.29
N ALA A 253 2.88 -1.53 29.10
CA ALA A 253 3.31 -2.70 28.36
C ALA A 253 3.76 -2.34 26.93
N LEU A 254 2.94 -1.61 26.16
CA LEU A 254 3.28 -1.21 24.80
C LEU A 254 4.50 -0.27 24.76
N THR A 255 4.66 0.61 25.74
CA THR A 255 5.82 1.51 25.82
C THR A 255 7.11 0.71 26.07
N ALA A 256 7.08 -0.27 26.97
CA ALA A 256 8.23 -1.15 27.21
C ALA A 256 8.62 -1.95 25.96
N HIS A 257 7.63 -2.49 25.23
CA HIS A 257 7.89 -3.26 24.00
C HIS A 257 8.38 -2.39 22.84
N ARG A 258 7.88 -1.15 22.70
CA ARG A 258 8.42 -0.18 21.72
C ARG A 258 9.90 0.11 21.96
N ARG A 259 10.30 0.31 23.23
CA ARG A 259 11.72 0.52 23.58
C ARG A 259 12.58 -0.68 23.23
N ARG A 260 12.15 -1.90 23.60
CA ARG A 260 12.82 -3.15 23.23
C ARG A 260 13.00 -3.27 21.71
N LEU A 261 11.94 -3.01 20.94
CA LEU A 261 11.98 -3.06 19.48
C LEU A 261 12.99 -2.06 18.90
N VAL A 262 12.98 -0.82 19.40
CA VAL A 262 13.90 0.23 18.96
C VAL A 262 15.35 -0.13 19.28
N ASP A 263 15.63 -0.66 20.47
CA ASP A 263 16.98 -1.07 20.86
C ASP A 263 17.51 -2.20 19.98
N ALA A 264 16.66 -3.20 19.69
CA ALA A 264 17.00 -4.28 18.76
C ALA A 264 17.19 -3.77 17.32
N ALA A 265 16.30 -2.89 16.84
CA ALA A 265 16.42 -2.30 15.52
C ALA A 265 17.75 -1.55 15.39
N ARG A 266 18.11 -0.71 16.38
CA ARG A 266 19.38 0.01 16.42
C ARG A 266 20.57 -0.95 16.43
N LYS A 267 20.53 -2.00 17.26
CA LYS A 267 21.60 -3.01 17.35
C LYS A 267 21.88 -3.70 16.01
N HIS A 268 20.84 -3.97 15.23
CA HIS A 268 20.94 -4.70 13.95
C HIS A 268 20.86 -3.80 12.71
N GLY A 269 20.95 -2.48 12.88
CA GLY A 269 20.90 -1.51 11.78
C GLY A 269 19.58 -1.52 11.00
N LYS A 270 18.46 -1.83 11.66
CA LYS A 270 17.10 -1.83 11.08
C LYS A 270 16.41 -0.50 11.31
N GLN A 271 15.57 -0.07 10.37
CA GLN A 271 14.70 1.08 10.60
C GLN A 271 13.54 0.72 11.53
N VAL A 272 12.93 1.75 12.12
CA VAL A 272 11.78 1.60 13.01
C VAL A 272 10.56 2.23 12.34
N SER A 273 9.54 1.40 12.10
CA SER A 273 8.20 1.82 11.68
C SER A 273 7.24 1.81 12.87
N MET A 274 6.40 2.84 12.99
CA MET A 274 5.39 2.94 14.05
C MET A 274 4.03 3.38 13.50
N ALA A 275 2.97 2.69 13.91
CA ALA A 275 1.59 3.12 13.67
C ALA A 275 1.08 3.90 14.89
N ILE A 276 0.66 5.15 14.67
CA ILE A 276 0.29 6.10 15.72
C ILE A 276 -0.95 6.91 15.29
N ASP A 277 -1.79 7.31 16.25
CA ASP A 277 -3.08 7.97 16.03
C ASP A 277 -3.15 9.41 16.58
N SER A 278 -2.05 9.94 17.13
CA SER A 278 -1.95 11.30 17.68
C SER A 278 -0.63 11.97 17.31
N VAL A 279 -0.65 13.29 17.14
CA VAL A 279 0.54 14.08 16.80
C VAL A 279 1.60 14.02 17.91
N GLU A 280 1.15 14.02 19.16
CA GLU A 280 2.00 13.86 20.34
C GLU A 280 2.71 12.51 20.31
N GLY A 281 1.97 11.43 20.07
CA GLY A 281 2.56 10.09 19.93
C GLY A 281 3.55 10.00 18.77
N VAL A 282 3.29 10.70 17.65
CA VAL A 282 4.23 10.74 16.51
C VAL A 282 5.55 11.37 16.95
N ARG A 283 5.50 12.50 17.67
CA ARG A 283 6.70 13.16 18.21
C ARG A 283 7.46 12.26 19.18
N GLU A 284 6.76 11.56 20.07
CA GLU A 284 7.35 10.60 21.00
C GLU A 284 8.08 9.48 20.27
N MET A 285 7.46 8.91 19.21
CA MET A 285 8.08 7.82 18.46
C MET A 285 9.27 8.28 17.63
N ILE A 286 9.22 9.46 17.04
CA ILE A 286 10.38 10.05 16.34
C ILE A 286 11.53 10.27 17.33
N ALA A 287 11.25 10.82 18.52
CA ALA A 287 12.26 11.00 19.55
C ALA A 287 12.86 9.67 20.04
N LEU A 288 12.07 8.59 20.00
CA LEU A 288 12.53 7.25 20.33
C LEU A 288 13.40 6.63 19.22
N GLY A 289 13.28 7.10 17.97
CA GLY A 289 14.09 6.64 16.84
C GLY A 289 13.28 6.09 15.66
N ALA A 290 11.95 6.28 15.64
CA ALA A 290 11.13 5.94 14.48
C ALA A 290 11.40 6.90 13.32
N THR A 291 11.73 6.35 12.17
CA THR A 291 11.91 7.11 10.91
C THR A 291 10.75 6.89 9.95
N ILE A 292 10.00 5.80 10.10
CA ILE A 292 8.79 5.53 9.31
C ILE A 292 7.58 5.65 10.24
N VAL A 293 6.73 6.64 10.00
CA VAL A 293 5.54 6.87 10.83
C VAL A 293 4.28 6.74 9.99
N ASN A 294 3.39 5.85 10.41
CA ASN A 294 2.07 5.74 9.82
C ASN A 294 1.06 6.41 10.76
N TYR A 295 0.59 7.60 10.37
CA TYR A 295 -0.40 8.38 11.11
C TYR A 295 -1.82 8.01 10.69
N ALA A 296 -2.60 7.48 11.63
CA ALA A 296 -4.02 7.18 11.49
C ALA A 296 -4.38 6.37 10.22
N SER A 297 -5.65 6.40 9.84
CA SER A 297 -6.16 5.86 8.57
C SER A 297 -7.07 6.88 7.88
N ASP A 298 -7.25 6.70 6.57
CA ASP A 298 -8.23 7.42 5.75
C ASP A 298 -9.63 7.44 6.41
N ALA A 299 -10.10 6.29 6.88
CA ALA A 299 -11.40 6.16 7.55
C ALA A 299 -11.44 6.92 8.88
N ALA A 300 -10.39 6.84 9.70
CA ALA A 300 -10.33 7.52 10.99
C ALA A 300 -10.29 9.04 10.83
N VAL A 301 -9.47 9.53 9.90
CA VAL A 301 -9.34 10.96 9.59
C VAL A 301 -10.65 11.51 9.03
N LEU A 302 -11.28 10.83 8.07
CA LEU A 302 -12.57 11.24 7.52
C LEU A 302 -13.66 11.28 8.58
N ARG A 303 -13.77 10.23 9.41
CA ARG A 303 -14.73 10.20 10.51
C ARG A 303 -14.49 11.34 11.48
N SER A 304 -13.24 11.57 11.88
CA SER A 304 -12.89 12.64 12.83
C SER A 304 -13.26 14.02 12.26
N GLY A 305 -12.88 14.31 11.01
CA GLY A 305 -13.18 15.59 10.37
C GLY A 305 -14.68 15.89 10.31
N TYR A 306 -15.49 14.91 9.90
CA TYR A 306 -16.94 15.07 9.91
C TYR A 306 -17.53 15.16 11.31
N ALA A 307 -17.05 14.35 12.27
CA ALA A 307 -17.55 14.36 13.63
C ALA A 307 -17.34 15.72 14.30
N THR A 308 -16.14 16.30 14.17
CA THR A 308 -15.81 17.64 14.69
C THR A 308 -16.73 18.70 14.07
N ALA A 309 -16.85 18.74 12.74
CA ALA A 309 -17.71 19.73 12.07
C ALA A 309 -19.20 19.58 12.47
N VAL A 310 -19.70 18.34 12.57
CA VAL A 310 -21.09 18.07 12.98
C VAL A 310 -21.33 18.51 14.43
N GLU A 311 -20.38 18.28 15.33
CA GLU A 311 -20.47 18.72 16.71
C GLU A 311 -20.54 20.25 16.81
N GLU A 312 -19.66 20.96 16.09
CA GLU A 312 -19.63 22.43 16.04
C GLU A 312 -20.95 22.99 15.50
N ILE A 313 -21.44 22.46 14.37
CA ILE A 313 -22.71 22.87 13.78
C ILE A 313 -23.87 22.63 14.75
N ARG A 314 -23.93 21.46 15.39
CA ARG A 314 -25.02 21.12 16.33
C ARG A 314 -25.03 22.01 17.56
N ARG A 315 -23.85 22.37 18.11
CA ARG A 315 -23.73 23.31 19.23
C ARG A 315 -24.23 24.72 18.85
N ALA A 316 -24.12 25.10 17.58
CA ALA A 316 -24.58 26.38 17.07
C ALA A 316 -26.08 26.42 16.69
N LEU A 317 -26.78 25.27 16.68
CA LEU A 317 -28.21 25.25 16.37
C LEU A 317 -29.02 25.93 17.49
N PRO A 318 -30.02 26.76 17.15
CA PRO A 318 -30.90 27.34 18.16
C PRO A 318 -31.72 26.25 18.87
N SER A 319 -31.91 26.39 20.18
CA SER A 319 -32.81 25.54 20.95
C SER A 319 -34.19 25.53 20.31
N ARG A 320 -34.73 24.33 20.01
CA ARG A 320 -36.10 24.21 19.53
C ARG A 320 -37.04 24.73 20.63
N ARG A 321 -37.76 25.82 20.32
CA ARG A 321 -38.89 26.31 21.13
C ARG A 321 -40.08 25.37 20.98
#